data_AF-A0A1F5K2B4-F1
#
_entry.id   AF-A0A1F5K2B4-F1
#
_cell.length_a   1.000
_cell.length_b   1.000
_cell.length_c   1.000
_cell.angle_alpha   90.00
_cell.angle_beta   90.00
_cell.angle_gamma   90.00
#
_symmetry.space_group_name_H-M   'P 1'
#
loop_
_entity.id
_entity.type
_entity.pdbx_description
1 polymer ?
#
loop_
_entity_poly.entity_id
_entity_poly.type
_entity_poly.pdbx_seq_one_letter_code
_entity_poly.pdbx_strand_id
1 'polypeptide(L)'
;MKDGGSVDKLMPNNMKLPLIALVILILVVVILFIRSVFFKEAIVPSPSPFIPQVSISPRPFSSAQIDNFQNDYERITQRDSLSQANIRVRRTLIQSLGDKSGVLQNNENYMIEYLKTPDYFMVEIKKREIEAIKQEVLNWFISQGLDTEGFCNLPVVFYLSTELNEQLRNEGVEFNPIPVGCGN
;
A
#
# COMPACT_ATOMS: atom_id res chain seq x y z
N MET A 1 97.70 -8.44 -34.24
CA MET A 1 98.21 -8.18 -32.89
C MET A 1 97.23 -7.28 -32.16
N LYS A 2 96.97 -7.61 -30.89
CA LYS A 2 96.11 -6.96 -29.88
C LYS A 2 94.61 -7.29 -29.87
N ASP A 3 94.33 -8.40 -29.19
CA ASP A 3 93.58 -8.48 -27.92
C ASP A 3 92.70 -7.31 -27.49
N GLY A 4 91.51 -7.67 -27.00
CA GLY A 4 90.67 -6.79 -26.19
C GLY A 4 89.39 -7.49 -25.73
N GLY A 5 89.51 -8.43 -24.80
CA GLY A 5 88.35 -8.96 -24.08
C GLY A 5 87.73 -7.85 -23.22
N SER A 6 86.41 -7.65 -23.34
CA SER A 6 85.63 -6.84 -22.40
C SER A 6 84.58 -7.71 -21.75
N VAL A 7 84.51 -7.56 -20.43
CA VAL A 7 83.91 -8.46 -19.46
C VAL A 7 82.44 -8.10 -19.30
N ASP A 8 81.59 -8.57 -20.21
CA ASP A 8 80.14 -8.46 -20.01
C ASP A 8 79.69 -9.56 -19.05
N LYS A 9 79.71 -9.18 -17.77
CA LYS A 9 79.20 -9.91 -16.62
C LYS A 9 77.72 -10.20 -16.86
N LEU A 10 77.43 -11.36 -17.44
CA LEU A 10 76.10 -11.94 -17.57
C LEU A 10 75.42 -11.93 -16.21
N MET A 11 74.49 -11.01 -16.01
CA MET A 11 73.47 -11.16 -14.98
C MET A 11 72.60 -12.37 -15.37
N PRO A 12 72.41 -13.36 -14.47
CA PRO A 12 71.62 -14.54 -14.76
C PRO A 12 70.18 -14.15 -15.14
N ASN A 13 69.77 -14.52 -16.37
CA ASN A 13 68.48 -14.18 -16.99
C ASN A 13 67.23 -14.68 -16.22
N ASN A 14 67.46 -15.43 -15.15
CA ASN A 14 66.47 -15.98 -14.23
C ASN A 14 66.00 -14.97 -13.15
N MET A 15 66.66 -13.81 -12.99
CA MET A 15 66.23 -12.77 -12.04
C MET A 15 65.38 -11.65 -12.67
N LYS A 16 65.35 -11.57 -14.01
CA LYS A 16 64.50 -10.61 -14.75
C LYS A 16 63.03 -11.04 -14.79
N LEU A 17 62.78 -12.34 -14.81
CA LEU A 17 61.43 -12.92 -14.86
C LEU A 17 60.57 -12.56 -13.61
N PRO A 18 61.05 -12.70 -12.36
CA PRO A 18 60.26 -12.32 -11.19
C PRO A 18 60.06 -10.80 -11.08
N LEU A 19 61.02 -9.99 -11.55
CA LEU A 19 60.92 -8.53 -11.53
C LEU A 19 59.83 -8.03 -12.50
N ILE A 20 59.76 -8.61 -13.70
CA ILE A 20 58.71 -8.30 -14.69
C ILE A 20 57.33 -8.73 -14.15
N ALA A 21 57.23 -9.91 -13.54
CA ALA A 21 55.99 -10.39 -12.95
C ALA A 21 55.49 -9.47 -11.81
N LEU A 22 56.40 -8.96 -10.97
CA LEU A 22 56.07 -8.01 -9.90
C LEU A 22 55.55 -6.68 -10.46
N VAL A 23 56.18 -6.14 -11.51
CA VAL A 23 55.74 -4.89 -12.16
C VAL A 23 54.35 -5.05 -12.76
N ILE A 24 54.07 -6.16 -13.44
CA ILE A 24 52.74 -6.45 -14.01
C ILE A 24 51.70 -6.57 -12.89
N LEU A 25 52.02 -7.25 -11.78
CA LEU A 25 51.12 -7.38 -10.64
C LEU A 25 50.75 -6.01 -10.04
N ILE A 26 51.74 -5.14 -9.81
CA ILE A 26 51.51 -3.78 -9.30
C ILE A 26 50.64 -2.99 -10.28
N LEU A 27 50.89 -3.10 -11.58
CA LEU A 27 50.14 -2.37 -12.61
C LEU A 27 48.68 -2.83 -12.67
N VAL A 28 48.40 -4.13 -12.50
CA VAL A 28 47.04 -4.67 -12.38
C VAL A 28 46.34 -4.15 -11.13
N VAL A 29 47.01 -4.13 -9.97
CA VAL A 29 46.43 -3.61 -8.72
C VAL A 29 46.11 -2.11 -8.86
N VAL A 30 46.99 -1.33 -9.48
CA VAL A 30 46.75 0.11 -9.74
C VAL A 30 45.56 0.31 -10.67
N ILE A 31 45.43 -0.47 -11.75
CA ILE A 31 44.26 -0.39 -12.65
C ILE A 31 42.96 -0.73 -11.91
N LEU A 32 42.96 -1.77 -11.08
CA LEU A 32 41.79 -2.15 -10.29
C LEU A 32 41.42 -1.07 -9.26
N PHE A 33 42.41 -0.43 -8.64
CA PHE A 33 42.19 0.66 -7.68
C PHE A 33 41.68 1.94 -8.37
N ILE A 34 42.16 2.26 -9.57
CA ILE A 34 41.62 3.38 -10.37
C ILE A 34 40.15 3.09 -10.72
N ARG A 35 39.81 1.86 -11.12
CA ARG A 35 38.40 1.52 -11.40
C ARG A 35 37.48 1.66 -10.17
N SER A 36 37.96 1.30 -8.97
CA SER A 36 37.13 1.42 -7.76
C SER A 36 36.95 2.87 -7.29
N VAL A 37 37.94 3.75 -7.51
CA VAL A 37 37.87 5.15 -7.06
C VAL A 37 37.09 6.04 -8.04
N PHE A 38 37.12 5.74 -9.34
CA PHE A 38 36.56 6.63 -10.37
C PHE A 38 35.13 6.28 -10.83
N PHE A 39 34.53 5.18 -10.40
CA PHE A 39 33.08 4.95 -10.57
C PHE A 39 32.30 5.66 -9.46
N LYS A 40 32.34 7.00 -9.47
CA LYS A 40 31.25 7.78 -8.87
C LYS A 40 30.15 7.85 -9.92
N GLU A 41 29.04 7.19 -9.64
CA GLU A 41 27.83 7.28 -10.44
C GLU A 41 27.53 8.76 -10.67
N ALA A 42 27.49 9.16 -11.95
CA ALA A 42 26.97 10.47 -12.30
C ALA A 42 25.50 10.48 -11.84
N ILE A 43 25.21 11.28 -10.83
CA ILE A 43 23.85 11.53 -10.36
C ILE A 43 23.15 12.26 -11.50
N VAL A 44 22.54 11.50 -12.40
CA VAL A 44 21.60 12.04 -13.39
C VAL A 44 20.45 12.60 -12.56
N PRO A 45 20.11 13.90 -12.66
CA PRO A 45 18.93 14.40 -11.98
C PRO A 45 17.73 13.60 -12.48
N SER A 46 17.10 12.88 -11.56
CA SER A 46 15.86 12.16 -11.84
C SER A 46 14.89 13.16 -12.47
N PRO A 47 14.33 12.90 -13.67
CA PRO A 47 13.32 13.77 -14.25
C PRO A 47 12.22 13.89 -13.19
N SER A 48 11.97 15.14 -12.76
CA SER A 48 10.87 15.42 -11.85
C SER A 48 9.61 14.78 -12.43
N PRO A 49 8.85 13.99 -11.66
CA PRO A 49 7.63 13.40 -12.17
C PRO A 49 6.73 14.52 -12.65
N PHE A 50 6.47 14.55 -13.95
CA PHE A 50 5.47 15.41 -14.53
C PHE A 50 4.13 14.86 -14.06
N ILE A 51 3.60 15.41 -12.96
CA ILE A 51 2.24 15.13 -12.54
C ILE A 51 1.36 15.75 -13.64
N PRO A 52 0.62 14.96 -14.44
CA PRO A 52 -0.37 15.53 -15.32
C PRO A 52 -1.31 16.30 -14.40
N GLN A 53 -1.42 17.62 -14.60
CA GLN A 53 -2.51 18.37 -14.00
C GLN A 53 -3.78 17.88 -14.67
N VAL A 54 -4.32 16.78 -14.14
CA VAL A 54 -5.70 16.38 -14.40
C VAL A 54 -6.49 17.58 -13.92
N SER A 55 -6.99 18.38 -14.86
CA SER A 55 -8.05 19.32 -14.56
C SER A 55 -9.23 18.46 -14.17
N ILE A 56 -9.31 18.14 -12.88
CA ILE A 56 -10.52 17.63 -12.26
C ILE A 56 -11.45 18.82 -12.31
N SER A 57 -12.11 19.02 -13.45
CA SER A 57 -13.31 19.85 -13.47
C SER A 57 -14.22 19.20 -12.44
N PRO A 58 -14.48 19.86 -11.28
CA PRO A 58 -15.38 19.29 -10.31
C PRO A 58 -16.73 19.23 -11.02
N ARG A 59 -17.10 18.04 -11.48
CA ARG A 59 -18.45 17.82 -11.95
C ARG A 59 -19.32 18.08 -10.72
N PRO A 60 -20.26 19.03 -10.79
CA PRO A 60 -21.13 19.30 -9.67
C PRO A 60 -21.84 17.99 -9.35
N PHE A 61 -21.66 17.50 -8.13
CA PHE A 61 -22.55 16.51 -7.56
C PHE A 61 -23.97 17.06 -7.71
N SER A 62 -24.92 16.23 -8.17
CA SER A 62 -26.30 16.69 -8.20
C SER A 62 -26.74 16.95 -6.75
N SER A 63 -27.59 17.94 -6.52
CA SER A 63 -28.11 18.24 -5.18
C SER A 63 -28.71 17.00 -4.51
N ALA A 64 -29.37 16.12 -5.28
CA ALA A 64 -29.91 14.86 -4.80
C ALA A 64 -28.85 13.89 -4.23
N GLN A 65 -27.64 13.87 -4.78
CA GLN A 65 -26.54 13.03 -4.27
C GLN A 65 -25.95 13.57 -2.96
N ILE A 66 -25.90 14.89 -2.81
CA ILE A 66 -25.46 15.56 -1.58
C ILE A 66 -26.49 15.34 -0.47
N ASP A 67 -27.78 15.54 -0.78
CA ASP A 67 -28.88 15.35 0.18
C ASP A 67 -28.96 13.89 0.67
N ASN A 68 -28.74 12.91 -0.22
CA ASN A 68 -28.70 11.49 0.17
C ASN A 68 -27.51 11.18 1.09
N PHE A 69 -26.31 11.70 0.80
CA PHE A 69 -25.14 11.48 1.64
C PHE A 69 -25.28 12.12 3.03
N GLN A 70 -25.90 13.30 3.11
CA GLN A 70 -26.16 13.97 4.39
C GLN A 70 -27.19 13.21 5.23
N ASN A 71 -28.27 12.72 4.62
CA ASN A 71 -29.26 11.88 5.29
C ASN A 71 -28.66 10.55 5.75
N ASP A 72 -27.81 9.91 4.94
CA ASP A 72 -27.15 8.66 5.32
C ASP A 72 -26.17 8.89 6.48
N TYR A 73 -25.42 10.00 6.48
CA TYR A 73 -24.54 10.39 7.57
C TYR A 73 -25.30 10.67 8.88
N GLU A 74 -26.43 11.37 8.80
CA GLU A 74 -27.30 11.58 9.96
C GLU A 74 -27.84 10.25 10.51
N ARG A 75 -28.24 9.31 9.64
CA ARG A 75 -28.66 7.95 10.06
C ARG A 75 -27.53 7.10 10.64
N ILE A 76 -26.27 7.34 10.26
CA ILE A 76 -25.11 6.68 10.85
C ILE A 76 -24.80 7.26 12.24
N THR A 77 -25.04 8.55 12.44
CA THR A 77 -24.71 9.27 13.68
C THR A 77 -25.83 9.28 14.72
N GLN A 78 -27.08 9.04 14.32
CA GLN A 78 -28.26 8.97 15.21
C GLN A 78 -28.67 7.53 15.61
N ARG A 79 -27.72 6.59 15.62
CA ARG A 79 -28.00 5.19 16.00
C ARG A 79 -28.24 5.06 17.50
N ASP A 80 -29.08 4.10 17.87
CA ASP A 80 -29.32 3.77 19.27
C ASP A 80 -28.02 3.34 19.96
N SER A 81 -27.94 3.57 21.27
CA SER A 81 -26.76 3.17 22.03
C SER A 81 -26.59 1.66 22.00
N LEU A 82 -25.37 1.20 21.70
CA LEU A 82 -25.02 -0.22 21.77
C LEU A 82 -25.25 -0.80 23.18
N SER A 83 -25.73 -2.05 23.23
CA SER A 83 -25.76 -2.83 24.46
C SER A 83 -24.35 -2.98 25.07
N GLN A 84 -24.27 -3.24 26.38
CA GLN A 84 -22.96 -3.41 27.05
C GLN A 84 -22.14 -4.58 26.49
N ALA A 85 -22.79 -5.64 25.99
CA ALA A 85 -22.12 -6.75 25.33
C ALA A 85 -21.49 -6.28 24.00
N ASN A 86 -22.26 -5.58 23.17
CA ASN A 86 -21.81 -5.08 21.87
C ASN A 86 -20.71 -4.00 22.00
N ILE A 87 -20.77 -3.16 23.05
CA ILE A 87 -19.70 -2.22 23.40
C ILE A 87 -18.38 -2.95 23.66
N ARG A 88 -18.41 -4.10 24.34
CA ARG A 88 -17.20 -4.89 24.62
C ARG A 88 -16.62 -5.47 23.33
N VAL A 89 -17.46 -6.04 22.46
CA VAL A 89 -17.01 -6.58 21.16
C VAL A 89 -16.37 -5.49 20.31
N ARG A 90 -17.04 -4.34 20.18
CA ARG A 90 -16.49 -3.18 19.49
C ARG A 90 -15.12 -2.77 20.05
N ARG A 91 -14.99 -2.70 21.37
CA ARG A 91 -13.72 -2.38 22.03
C ARG A 91 -12.66 -3.41 21.72
N THR A 92 -12.98 -4.71 21.76
CA THR A 92 -12.04 -5.77 21.41
C THR A 92 -11.54 -5.65 19.97
N LEU A 93 -12.42 -5.33 19.02
CA LEU A 93 -12.03 -5.07 17.63
C LEU A 93 -11.09 -3.87 17.49
N ILE A 94 -11.38 -2.76 18.18
CA ILE A 94 -10.52 -1.57 18.13
C ILE A 94 -9.17 -1.81 18.84
N GLN A 95 -9.17 -2.56 19.94
CA GLN A 95 -7.97 -2.91 20.69
C GLN A 95 -7.06 -3.87 19.92
N SER A 96 -7.60 -4.74 19.06
CA SER A 96 -6.77 -5.61 18.20
C SER A 96 -5.92 -4.80 17.21
N LEU A 97 -6.33 -3.56 16.90
CA LEU A 97 -5.59 -2.58 16.11
C LEU A 97 -4.68 -1.67 16.96
N GLY A 98 -4.60 -1.90 18.28
CA GLY A 98 -3.87 -1.05 19.21
C GLY A 98 -4.47 0.35 19.36
N ASP A 99 -5.81 0.45 19.35
CA ASP A 99 -6.58 1.70 19.48
C ASP A 99 -6.25 2.75 18.37
N LYS A 100 -6.01 2.25 17.15
CA LYS A 100 -5.71 3.05 15.95
C LYS A 100 -6.64 2.65 14.80
N SER A 101 -6.69 3.48 13.75
CA SER A 101 -7.29 3.05 12.48
C SER A 101 -6.54 1.87 11.90
N GLY A 102 -7.23 1.02 11.14
CA GLY A 102 -6.61 -0.10 10.46
C GLY A 102 -7.59 -1.15 9.94
N VAL A 103 -7.05 -2.07 9.16
CA VAL A 103 -7.80 -3.14 8.52
C VAL A 103 -8.05 -4.29 9.49
N LEU A 104 -9.33 -4.65 9.67
CA LEU A 104 -9.76 -5.78 10.49
C LEU A 104 -9.93 -7.07 9.68
N GLN A 105 -10.34 -6.93 8.41
CA GLN A 105 -10.60 -8.05 7.51
C GLN A 105 -10.31 -7.61 6.08
N ASN A 106 -9.68 -8.48 5.29
CA ASN A 106 -9.42 -8.22 3.87
C ASN A 106 -9.44 -9.53 3.09
N ASN A 107 -10.30 -9.63 2.09
CA ASN A 107 -10.36 -10.75 1.16
C ASN A 107 -10.67 -10.27 -0.27
N GLU A 108 -10.95 -11.20 -1.16
CA GLU A 108 -11.25 -10.91 -2.57
C GLU A 108 -12.62 -10.22 -2.79
N ASN A 109 -13.54 -10.34 -1.84
CA ASN A 109 -14.91 -9.81 -1.93
C ASN A 109 -15.02 -8.43 -1.30
N TYR A 110 -14.38 -8.22 -0.15
CA TYR A 110 -14.49 -7.00 0.63
C TYR A 110 -13.28 -6.71 1.52
N MET A 111 -13.25 -5.51 2.08
CA MET A 111 -12.33 -5.09 3.14
C MET A 111 -13.11 -4.38 4.24
N ILE A 112 -12.84 -4.70 5.50
CA ILE A 112 -13.36 -3.98 6.67
C ILE A 112 -12.21 -3.23 7.31
N GLU A 113 -12.35 -1.91 7.38
CA GLU A 113 -11.44 -1.00 8.05
C GLU A 113 -12.14 -0.29 9.19
N TYR A 114 -11.44 -0.05 10.29
CA TYR A 114 -11.87 0.88 11.32
C TYR A 114 -11.13 2.21 11.15
N LEU A 115 -11.87 3.31 11.20
CA LEU A 115 -11.34 4.67 11.21
C LEU A 115 -11.55 5.30 12.58
N LYS A 116 -10.46 5.56 13.30
CA LYS A 116 -10.49 6.17 14.64
C LYS A 116 -11.11 7.57 14.65
N THR A 117 -10.90 8.34 13.59
CA THR A 117 -11.50 9.65 13.42
C THR A 117 -12.13 9.67 12.03
N PRO A 118 -13.47 9.69 11.93
CA PRO A 118 -14.47 10.05 12.94
C PRO A 118 -15.16 8.87 13.66
N ASP A 119 -14.44 7.77 13.94
CA ASP A 119 -14.90 6.66 14.79
C ASP A 119 -16.00 5.77 14.17
N TYR A 120 -15.70 5.15 13.01
CA TYR A 120 -16.62 4.25 12.33
C TYR A 120 -15.91 3.11 11.58
N PHE A 121 -16.68 2.11 11.17
CA PHE A 121 -16.22 0.99 10.35
C PHE A 121 -16.57 1.23 8.88
N MET A 122 -15.57 1.18 8.01
CA MET A 122 -15.72 1.23 6.56
C MET A 122 -15.69 -0.16 5.97
N VAL A 123 -16.57 -0.39 5.01
CA VAL A 123 -16.64 -1.65 4.28
C VAL A 123 -16.54 -1.37 2.78
N GLU A 124 -15.41 -1.73 2.20
CA GLU A 124 -15.22 -1.70 0.74
C GLU A 124 -15.78 -2.98 0.13
N ILE A 125 -16.70 -2.85 -0.82
CA ILE A 125 -17.20 -3.96 -1.63
C ILE A 125 -16.43 -3.98 -2.96
N LYS A 126 -15.82 -5.12 -3.28
CA LYS A 126 -14.93 -5.28 -4.45
C LYS A 126 -15.56 -6.06 -5.60
N LYS A 127 -16.73 -6.68 -5.39
CA LYS A 127 -17.44 -7.51 -6.38
C LYS A 127 -18.91 -7.12 -6.51
N ARG A 128 -19.53 -7.55 -7.61
CA ARG A 128 -20.88 -7.15 -8.02
C ARG A 128 -21.99 -7.73 -7.15
N GLU A 129 -21.72 -8.80 -6.42
CA GLU A 129 -22.65 -9.49 -5.53
C GLU A 129 -22.89 -8.69 -4.23
N ILE A 130 -23.20 -7.39 -4.36
CA ILE A 130 -23.25 -6.39 -3.27
C ILE A 130 -24.07 -6.88 -2.08
N GLU A 131 -25.29 -7.35 -2.32
CA GLU A 131 -26.21 -7.77 -1.25
C GLU A 131 -25.73 -9.05 -0.55
N ALA A 132 -25.15 -9.99 -1.30
CA ALA A 132 -24.53 -11.18 -0.72
C ALA A 132 -23.32 -10.81 0.14
N ILE A 133 -22.49 -9.86 -0.33
CA ILE A 133 -21.31 -9.38 0.40
C ILE A 133 -21.70 -8.63 1.67
N LYS A 134 -22.75 -7.80 1.63
CA LYS A 134 -23.29 -7.17 2.85
C LYS A 134 -23.71 -8.21 3.89
N GLN A 135 -24.33 -9.31 3.45
CA GLN A 135 -24.68 -10.42 4.33
C GLN A 135 -23.44 -11.14 4.88
N GLU A 136 -22.40 -11.35 4.06
CA GLU A 136 -21.13 -11.91 4.52
C GLU A 136 -20.48 -11.03 5.60
N VAL A 137 -20.53 -9.71 5.43
CA VAL A 137 -19.99 -8.74 6.39
C VAL A 137 -20.77 -8.76 7.70
N LEU A 138 -22.11 -8.79 7.65
CA LEU A 138 -22.95 -8.98 8.84
C LEU A 138 -22.56 -10.28 9.57
N ASN A 139 -22.43 -11.39 8.84
CA ASN A 139 -22.04 -12.67 9.42
C ASN A 139 -20.64 -12.62 10.04
N TRP A 140 -19.70 -11.89 9.44
CA TRP A 140 -18.38 -11.66 10.02
C TRP A 140 -18.50 -10.92 11.35
N PHE A 141 -19.24 -9.80 11.44
CA PHE A 141 -19.43 -9.10 12.71
C PHE A 141 -20.13 -9.97 13.77
N ILE A 142 -21.10 -10.79 13.38
CA ILE A 142 -21.75 -11.75 14.29
C ILE A 142 -20.74 -12.77 14.82
N SER A 143 -19.84 -13.27 13.96
CA SER A 143 -18.77 -14.18 14.39
C SER A 143 -17.78 -13.55 15.37
N GLN A 144 -17.69 -12.21 15.41
CA GLN A 144 -16.90 -11.48 16.42
C GLN A 144 -17.65 -11.33 17.76
N GLY A 145 -18.92 -11.72 17.82
CA GLY A 145 -19.76 -11.73 19.01
C GLY A 145 -20.82 -10.63 19.06
N LEU A 146 -21.03 -9.87 17.98
CA LEU A 146 -22.17 -8.96 17.89
C LEU A 146 -23.47 -9.72 17.63
N ASP A 147 -24.58 -9.21 18.15
CA ASP A 147 -25.90 -9.56 17.65
C ASP A 147 -26.28 -8.68 16.45
N THR A 148 -27.36 -9.04 15.75
CA THR A 148 -27.84 -8.31 14.57
C THR A 148 -28.20 -6.86 14.90
N GLU A 149 -28.83 -6.63 16.06
CA GLU A 149 -29.17 -5.27 16.53
C GLU A 149 -27.90 -4.43 16.77
N GLY A 150 -26.88 -5.03 17.40
CA GLY A 150 -25.58 -4.43 17.62
C GLY A 150 -24.88 -4.04 16.34
N PHE A 151 -24.93 -4.90 15.31
CA PHE A 151 -24.42 -4.53 13.99
C PHE A 151 -25.18 -3.34 13.38
N CYS A 152 -26.51 -3.31 13.49
CA CYS A 152 -27.30 -2.20 12.98
C CYS A 152 -27.04 -0.87 13.70
N ASN A 153 -26.69 -0.94 14.99
CA ASN A 153 -26.36 0.21 15.82
C ASN A 153 -24.88 0.61 15.78
N LEU A 154 -23.99 -0.24 15.25
CA LEU A 154 -22.59 0.13 15.01
C LEU A 154 -22.49 1.09 13.85
N PRO A 155 -21.65 2.14 13.88
CA PRO A 155 -21.46 3.03 12.73
C PRO A 155 -20.67 2.31 11.62
N VAL A 156 -21.37 1.55 10.77
CA VAL A 156 -20.83 0.84 9.61
C VAL A 156 -21.29 1.53 8.33
N VAL A 157 -20.35 1.78 7.42
CA VAL A 157 -20.59 2.44 6.13
C VAL A 157 -20.08 1.57 5.00
N PHE A 158 -20.93 1.26 4.02
CA PHE A 158 -20.52 0.53 2.83
C PHE A 158 -20.19 1.49 1.69
N TYR A 159 -19.16 1.15 0.92
CA TYR A 159 -18.82 1.82 -0.32
C TYR A 159 -18.30 0.80 -1.33
N LEU A 160 -18.24 1.20 -2.59
CA LEU A 160 -17.76 0.36 -3.68
C LEU A 160 -16.28 0.64 -3.96
N SER A 161 -15.53 -0.38 -4.34
CA SER A 161 -14.19 -0.18 -4.91
C SER A 161 -14.28 0.69 -6.17
N THR A 162 -13.19 1.40 -6.49
CA THR A 162 -13.15 2.30 -7.64
C THR A 162 -13.54 1.59 -8.93
N GLU A 163 -13.00 0.39 -9.16
CA GLU A 163 -13.26 -0.40 -10.37
C GLU A 163 -14.72 -0.83 -10.46
N LEU A 164 -15.31 -1.27 -9.35
CA LEU A 164 -16.71 -1.70 -9.31
C LEU A 164 -17.66 -0.51 -9.50
N ASN A 165 -17.37 0.61 -8.86
CA ASN A 165 -18.16 1.83 -8.99
C ASN A 165 -18.20 2.33 -10.44
N GLU A 166 -17.06 2.29 -11.14
CA GLU A 166 -16.99 2.66 -12.56
C GLU A 166 -17.83 1.74 -13.44
N GLN A 167 -17.82 0.43 -13.18
CA GLN A 167 -18.65 -0.54 -13.90
C GLN A 167 -20.15 -0.28 -13.70
N LEU A 168 -20.58 -0.14 -12.44
CA LEU A 168 -21.99 0.04 -12.10
C LEU A 168 -22.56 1.38 -12.57
N ARG A 169 -21.74 2.44 -12.55
CA ARG A 169 -22.14 3.75 -13.08
C ARG A 169 -22.45 3.70 -14.58
N ASN A 170 -21.72 2.88 -15.34
CA ASN A 170 -21.98 2.70 -16.77
C ASN A 170 -23.25 1.88 -17.04
N GLU A 171 -23.73 1.13 -16.05
CA GLU A 171 -24.92 0.29 -16.11
C GLU A 171 -26.16 0.98 -15.50
N GLY A 172 -25.99 2.16 -14.90
CA GLY A 172 -27.09 2.90 -14.28
C GLY A 172 -27.60 2.28 -12.97
N VAL A 173 -26.77 1.48 -12.29
CA VAL A 173 -27.14 0.86 -11.01
C VAL A 173 -26.92 1.85 -9.86
N GLU A 174 -27.96 2.07 -9.06
CA GLU A 174 -27.90 2.89 -7.85
C GLU A 174 -27.39 2.07 -6.66
N PHE A 175 -26.39 2.60 -5.95
CA PHE A 175 -25.79 1.93 -4.80
C PHE A 175 -26.38 2.46 -3.49
N ASN A 176 -26.85 1.53 -2.64
CA ASN A 176 -27.31 1.83 -1.29
C ASN A 176 -26.19 1.52 -0.26
N PRO A 177 -25.68 2.52 0.48
CA PRO A 177 -24.60 2.32 1.45
C PRO A 177 -25.05 1.69 2.77
N ILE A 178 -26.36 1.47 2.97
CA ILE A 178 -26.93 0.97 4.22
C ILE A 178 -26.81 -0.57 4.29
N PRO A 179 -26.41 -1.11 5.46
CA PRO A 179 -26.40 -2.55 5.69
C PRO A 179 -27.77 -3.20 5.52
N VAL A 180 -27.79 -4.43 4.99
CA VAL A 180 -29.01 -5.24 4.85
C VAL A 180 -29.59 -5.59 6.21
N GLY A 181 -30.91 -5.50 6.36
CA GLY A 181 -31.62 -5.84 7.59
C GLY A 181 -31.60 -4.77 8.67
N CYS A 182 -30.89 -3.66 8.44
CA CYS A 182 -30.86 -2.50 9.32
C CYS A 182 -31.83 -1.44 8.79
N GLY A 183 -33.12 -1.68 9.02
CA GLY A 183 -34.20 -0.81 8.57
C GLY A 183 -35.42 -0.92 9.47
N ASN A 184 -35.53 0.04 10.38
CA ASN A 184 -36.76 0.80 10.59
C ASN A 184 -36.39 2.28 10.45
#